data_AF-A0A538FLW0-F1
#
_entry.id   AF-A0A538FLW0-F1
#
_cell.length_a   1.000
_cell.length_b   1.000
_cell.length_c   1.000
_cell.angle_alpha   90.00
_cell.angle_beta   90.00
_cell.angle_gamma   90.00
#
_symmetry.space_group_name_H-M   'P 1'
#
loop_
_entity.id
_entity.type
_entity.pdbx_description
1 polymer ?
#
loop_
_entity_poly.entity_id
_entity_poly.type
_entity_poly.pdbx_seq_one_letter_code
_entity_poly.pdbx_strand_id
1 'polypeptide(L)'
;MDQPNGPGAVRNPYEVLGVSPDASTEEIRDAYWRLVRFHRLEGETAWMPTHLDEIQDAYEVLSDPSRRAELDAANGGFAAAAPGAPPSQYPPAAPPFPPAEPAPQHRSRNPVDRLTQRLPRPWRVAIDWIVTIAGAVAIVFAIKAWVVNPYRIPSSSMEPTLHCAGGQGCEARLSDRVLANRFIYRFRSPHRGEIVVFKTPPQARARCGAGGTFVKRLIGLPGNTWSERNGYVYIDGKKLNEPYIKPDRRDNETHEAQHIPKGQYFMMGDNRAESCDSRVWGTVPRKNLIGEVFATYWPPNRISIYSTYVTLGLGLVGLLRLPRRLRRR
;
A
#
# COMPACT_ATOMS: atom_id res chain seq x y z
N MET A 1 64.53 -9.51 20.55
CA MET A 1 65.08 -8.14 20.62
C MET A 1 64.59 -7.47 19.34
N ASP A 2 63.59 -6.60 19.32
CA ASP A 2 63.23 -5.53 20.27
C ASP A 2 61.71 -5.41 20.55
N GLN A 3 61.41 -4.63 21.58
CA GLN A 3 60.19 -4.55 22.40
C GLN A 3 58.91 -4.01 21.72
N PRO A 4 57.71 -4.32 22.26
CA PRO A 4 56.44 -3.77 21.80
C PRO A 4 56.14 -2.43 22.48
N ASN A 5 56.07 -1.33 21.73
CA ASN A 5 55.59 -0.06 22.28
C ASN A 5 54.06 -0.10 22.43
N GLY A 6 53.58 0.20 23.65
CA GLY A 6 52.19 0.07 24.11
C GLY A 6 51.18 1.06 23.48
N PRO A 7 49.90 0.97 23.87
CA PRO A 7 48.84 1.79 23.30
C PRO A 7 48.91 3.22 23.83
N GLY A 8 49.10 4.20 22.94
CA GLY A 8 49.02 5.63 23.29
C GLY A 8 50.21 6.52 22.87
N ALA A 9 51.04 6.12 21.92
CA ALA A 9 52.02 7.05 21.32
C ALA A 9 51.34 7.85 20.19
N VAL A 10 51.12 9.15 20.40
CA VAL A 10 50.65 10.07 19.35
C VAL A 10 51.69 10.08 18.23
N ARG A 11 51.31 9.63 17.03
CA ARG A 11 52.22 9.60 15.88
C ARG A 11 52.47 11.03 15.39
N ASN A 12 53.67 11.27 14.88
CA ASN A 12 54.04 12.56 14.32
C ASN A 12 53.14 12.88 13.10
N PRO A 13 52.43 14.04 13.07
CA PRO A 13 51.57 14.42 11.95
C PRO A 13 52.26 14.37 10.57
N TYR A 14 53.57 14.67 10.50
CA TYR A 14 54.34 14.58 9.25
C TYR A 14 54.47 13.14 8.74
N GLU A 15 54.65 12.18 9.65
CA GLU A 15 54.73 10.76 9.31
C GLU A 15 53.36 10.19 8.92
N VAL A 16 52.29 10.65 9.57
CA VAL A 16 50.91 10.24 9.26
C VAL A 16 50.52 10.63 7.84
N LEU A 17 50.89 11.85 7.40
CA LEU A 17 50.64 12.30 6.02
C LEU A 17 51.74 11.88 5.03
N GLY A 18 52.88 11.39 5.51
CA GLY A 18 54.02 11.02 4.68
C GLY A 18 54.67 12.22 3.97
N VAL A 19 54.73 13.37 4.63
CA VAL A 19 55.27 14.64 4.09
C VAL A 19 56.42 15.14 4.95
N SER A 20 57.36 15.86 4.33
CA SER A 20 58.54 16.42 5.02
C SER A 20 58.19 17.65 5.87
N PRO A 21 58.94 17.96 6.95
CA PRO A 21 58.71 19.15 7.77
C PRO A 21 58.80 20.49 7.01
N ASP A 22 59.48 20.53 5.87
CA ASP A 22 59.57 21.70 4.98
C ASP A 22 58.48 21.72 3.87
N ALA A 23 57.56 20.76 3.85
CA ALA A 23 56.53 20.65 2.83
C ALA A 23 55.63 21.90 2.78
N SER A 24 55.32 22.33 1.56
CA SER A 24 54.38 23.42 1.31
C SER A 24 52.95 23.04 1.70
N THR A 25 52.10 24.04 1.93
CA THR A 25 50.67 23.82 2.24
C THR A 25 49.95 23.04 1.13
N GLU A 26 50.38 23.22 -0.13
CA GLU A 26 49.83 22.48 -1.27
C GLU A 26 50.19 20.99 -1.21
N GLU A 27 51.44 20.66 -0.88
CA GLU A 27 51.89 19.26 -0.73
C GLU A 27 51.21 18.55 0.43
N ILE A 28 51.00 19.24 1.55
CA ILE A 28 50.24 18.72 2.70
C ILE A 28 48.78 18.43 2.30
N ARG A 29 48.14 19.35 1.59
CA ARG A 29 46.76 19.19 1.11
C ARG A 29 46.64 18.04 0.11
N ASP A 30 47.60 17.92 -0.80
CA ASP A 30 47.61 16.87 -1.81
C ASP A 30 47.88 15.49 -1.19
N ALA A 31 48.75 15.40 -0.19
CA ALA A 31 48.98 14.19 0.59
C ALA A 31 47.71 13.73 1.32
N TYR A 32 47.01 14.65 2.00
CA TYR A 32 45.73 14.38 2.64
C TYR A 32 44.70 13.81 1.66
N TRP A 33 44.46 14.48 0.53
CA TRP A 33 43.46 14.01 -0.44
C TRP A 33 43.84 12.69 -1.11
N ARG A 34 45.14 12.41 -1.25
CA ARG A 34 45.65 11.12 -1.74
C ARG A 34 45.25 9.99 -0.79
N LEU A 35 45.47 10.16 0.51
CA LEU A 35 45.14 9.17 1.53
C LEU A 35 43.62 8.98 1.69
N VAL A 36 42.85 10.07 1.72
CA VAL A 36 41.37 10.02 1.81
C VAL A 36 40.76 9.32 0.58
N ARG A 37 41.27 9.61 -0.63
CA ARG A 37 40.78 8.97 -1.85
C ARG A 37 41.10 7.48 -1.86
N PHE A 38 42.30 7.10 -1.41
CA PHE A 38 42.71 5.71 -1.30
C PHE A 38 41.79 4.92 -0.35
N HIS A 39 41.51 5.46 0.85
CA HIS A 39 40.58 4.85 1.81
C HIS A 39 39.18 4.61 1.21
N ARG A 40 38.68 5.52 0.37
CA ARG A 40 37.36 5.40 -0.26
C ARG A 40 37.27 4.24 -1.28
N LEU A 41 38.39 3.87 -1.89
CA LEU A 41 38.42 2.88 -2.97
C LEU A 41 38.62 1.45 -2.47
N GLU A 42 39.39 1.25 -1.39
CA GLU A 42 39.72 -0.11 -0.90
C GLU A 42 38.73 -0.66 0.15
N GLY A 43 37.91 0.18 0.78
CA GLY A 43 36.91 -0.24 1.76
C GLY A 43 37.49 -0.65 3.12
N GLU A 44 36.64 -0.74 4.15
CA GLU A 44 37.00 -0.88 5.57
C GLU A 44 37.84 -2.11 5.96
N THR A 45 38.08 -3.07 5.06
CA THR A 45 38.73 -4.34 5.42
C THR A 45 40.26 -4.31 5.44
N ALA A 46 40.90 -3.27 4.87
CA ALA A 46 42.36 -3.17 4.80
C ALA A 46 42.99 -2.31 5.92
N TRP A 47 42.22 -1.45 6.58
CA TRP A 47 42.71 -0.49 7.59
C TRP A 47 41.74 -0.40 8.78
N MET A 48 42.26 -0.33 10.02
CA MET A 48 41.41 -0.17 11.21
C MET A 48 40.70 1.20 11.22
N PRO A 49 39.49 1.32 11.83
CA PRO A 49 38.71 2.56 11.88
C PRO A 49 39.45 3.79 12.44
N THR A 50 40.51 3.58 13.23
CA THR A 50 41.31 4.65 13.86
C THR A 50 42.19 5.43 12.88
N HIS A 51 42.35 4.98 11.63
CA HIS A 51 43.30 5.61 10.71
C HIS A 51 42.78 6.86 9.98
N LEU A 52 41.47 6.99 9.74
CA LEU A 52 40.94 8.19 9.06
C LEU A 52 40.94 9.41 9.98
N ASP A 53 40.62 9.21 11.26
CA ASP A 53 40.66 10.25 12.28
C ASP A 53 42.11 10.73 12.49
N GLU A 54 43.10 9.82 12.52
CA GLU A 54 44.52 10.18 12.57
C GLU A 54 44.97 11.01 11.36
N ILE A 55 44.53 10.67 10.14
CA ILE A 55 44.83 11.44 8.92
C ILE A 55 44.20 12.83 8.96
N GLN A 56 42.97 12.92 9.45
CA GLN A 56 42.25 14.19 9.60
C GLN A 56 42.93 15.09 10.63
N ASP A 57 43.23 14.55 11.81
CA ASP A 57 43.90 15.27 12.90
C ASP A 57 45.28 15.78 12.46
N ALA A 58 46.06 14.95 11.76
CA ALA A 58 47.36 15.33 11.21
C ALA A 58 47.24 16.49 10.20
N TYR A 59 46.24 16.46 9.32
CA TYR A 59 45.98 17.54 8.37
C TYR A 59 45.54 18.83 9.07
N GLU A 60 44.70 18.76 10.09
CA GLU A 60 44.26 19.93 10.85
C GLU A 60 45.41 20.63 11.58
N VAL A 61 46.36 19.87 12.11
CA VAL A 61 47.56 20.44 12.74
C VAL A 61 48.49 21.05 11.69
N LEU A 62 48.72 20.38 10.56
CA LEU A 62 49.70 20.82 9.56
C LEU A 62 49.19 21.90 8.59
N SER A 63 47.87 22.01 8.40
CA SER A 63 47.27 23.03 7.53
C SER A 63 47.13 24.41 8.20
N ASP A 64 47.15 24.49 9.53
CA ASP A 64 47.16 25.73 10.29
C ASP A 64 48.61 26.17 10.57
N PRO A 65 49.08 27.33 10.02
CA PRO A 65 50.45 27.80 10.23
C PRO A 65 50.84 27.99 11.69
N SER A 66 49.90 28.37 12.56
CA SER A 66 50.16 28.61 13.98
C SER A 66 50.37 27.30 14.72
N ARG A 67 49.49 26.32 14.51
CA ARG A 67 49.59 24.99 15.12
C ARG A 67 50.79 24.20 14.60
N ARG A 68 51.12 24.37 13.31
CA ARG A 68 52.33 23.80 12.72
C ARG A 68 53.59 24.39 13.34
N ALA A 69 53.65 25.71 13.52
CA ALA A 69 54.79 26.35 14.17
C ALA A 69 54.93 25.92 15.65
N GLU A 70 53.82 25.74 16.37
CA GLU A 70 53.82 25.18 17.73
C GLU A 70 54.32 23.72 17.75
N LEU A 71 53.90 22.90 16.78
CA LEU A 71 54.39 21.52 16.62
C LEU A 71 55.89 21.50 16.32
N ASP A 72 56.37 22.35 15.43
CA ASP A 72 57.79 22.45 15.06
C ASP A 72 58.64 22.99 16.23
N ALA A 73 58.05 23.86 17.07
CA ALA A 73 58.68 24.34 18.30
C ALA A 73 58.71 23.27 19.40
N ALA A 74 57.68 22.42 19.49
CA ALA A 74 57.57 21.34 20.47
C ALA A 74 58.41 20.10 20.11
N ASN A 75 58.46 19.74 18.82
CA ASN A 75 59.34 18.71 18.27
C ASN A 75 60.74 19.30 18.06
N GLY A 76 61.41 19.65 19.15
CA GLY A 76 62.67 20.42 19.19
C GLY A 76 63.50 20.39 17.90
N GLY A 77 63.38 21.47 17.11
CA GLY A 77 64.45 21.99 16.26
C GLY A 77 65.22 20.98 15.42
N PHE A 78 64.53 20.15 14.61
CA PHE A 78 65.14 19.54 13.42
C PHE A 78 64.74 20.28 12.14
N ALA A 79 64.63 21.61 12.23
CA ALA A 79 64.98 22.50 11.13
C ALA A 79 66.50 22.74 11.16
N ALA A 80 67.25 21.69 10.88
CA ALA A 80 68.63 21.80 10.45
C ALA A 80 68.83 20.70 9.41
N ALA A 81 68.48 21.01 8.17
CA ALA A 81 69.01 20.29 7.03
C ALA A 81 70.54 20.32 7.15
N ALA A 82 71.15 19.20 7.55
CA ALA A 82 72.56 18.98 7.33
C ALA A 82 72.77 18.95 5.81
N PRO A 83 73.67 19.78 5.23
CA PRO A 83 73.95 19.71 3.81
C PRO A 83 74.70 18.40 3.54
N GLY A 84 74.02 17.39 2.97
CA GLY A 84 74.70 16.18 2.51
C GLY A 84 74.01 14.82 2.67
N ALA A 85 72.70 14.74 2.89
CA ALA A 85 72.01 13.46 2.76
C ALA A 85 71.79 13.13 1.26
N PRO A 86 72.29 12.00 0.72
CA PRO A 86 72.03 11.63 -0.66
C PRO A 86 70.52 11.37 -0.87
N PRO A 87 69.97 11.62 -2.06
CA PRO A 87 68.56 11.41 -2.33
C PRO A 87 68.20 9.96 -1.99
N SER A 88 67.19 9.78 -1.14
CA SER A 88 66.55 8.49 -0.97
C SER A 88 66.09 8.03 -2.36
N GLN A 89 66.61 6.88 -2.79
CA GLN A 89 66.16 6.22 -4.01
C GLN A 89 64.73 5.75 -3.76
N TYR A 90 63.76 6.63 -3.95
CA TYR A 90 62.39 6.20 -4.19
C TYR A 90 62.41 5.38 -5.49
N PRO A 91 61.82 4.16 -5.49
CA PRO A 91 61.64 3.44 -6.74
C PRO A 91 60.86 4.32 -7.72
N PRO A 92 61.12 4.19 -9.04
CA PRO A 92 60.46 5.02 -10.05
C PRO A 92 58.95 4.97 -9.84
N ALA A 93 58.31 6.14 -10.00
CA ALA A 93 56.87 6.30 -9.86
C ALA A 93 56.13 5.12 -10.52
N ALA A 94 55.23 4.48 -9.77
CA ALA A 94 54.36 3.45 -10.30
C ALA A 94 53.72 3.97 -11.62
N PRO A 95 53.61 3.14 -12.66
CA PRO A 95 53.04 3.57 -13.93
C PRO A 95 51.67 4.21 -13.67
N PRO A 96 51.29 5.27 -14.41
CA PRO A 96 50.00 5.90 -14.23
C PRO A 96 48.92 4.83 -14.36
N PHE A 97 48.03 4.75 -13.36
CA PHE A 97 46.88 3.85 -13.42
C PHE A 97 46.19 4.01 -14.77
N PRO A 98 45.77 2.91 -15.44
CA PRO A 98 44.99 3.02 -16.65
C PRO A 98 43.78 3.94 -16.38
N PRO A 99 43.37 4.76 -17.36
CA PRO A 99 42.25 5.68 -17.17
C PRO A 99 41.07 4.90 -16.63
N ALA A 100 40.48 5.39 -15.53
CA ALA A 100 39.35 4.76 -14.87
C ALA A 100 38.29 4.40 -15.93
N GLU A 101 37.90 3.12 -16.00
CA GLU A 101 36.85 2.70 -16.91
C GLU A 101 35.61 3.57 -16.68
N PRO A 102 34.94 4.04 -17.74
CA PRO A 102 33.75 4.84 -17.58
C PRO A 102 32.72 4.04 -16.78
N ALA A 103 32.30 4.59 -15.63
CA ALA A 103 31.36 3.96 -14.73
C ALA A 103 30.15 3.42 -15.52
N PRO A 104 29.68 2.19 -15.25
CA PRO A 104 28.62 1.57 -16.02
C PRO A 104 27.38 2.48 -15.98
N GLN A 105 27.00 2.97 -17.16
CA GLN A 105 25.82 3.81 -17.30
C GLN A 105 24.61 3.01 -16.85
N HIS A 106 24.04 3.37 -15.71
CA HIS A 106 22.81 2.78 -15.16
C HIS A 106 21.68 3.02 -16.16
N ARG A 107 21.50 2.11 -17.13
CA ARG A 107 20.36 2.13 -18.05
C ARG A 107 19.10 1.90 -17.22
N SER A 108 18.34 2.96 -16.98
CA SER A 108 17.01 2.84 -16.40
C SER A 108 16.20 1.88 -17.27
N ARG A 109 15.64 0.83 -16.65
CA ARG A 109 14.80 -0.17 -17.33
C ARG A 109 13.39 0.34 -17.64
N ASN A 110 13.17 1.66 -17.62
CA ASN A 110 11.85 2.24 -17.78
C ASN A 110 11.46 2.26 -19.27
N PRO A 111 10.30 1.68 -19.66
CA PRO A 111 9.90 1.61 -21.07
C PRO A 111 9.64 3.01 -21.68
N VAL A 112 9.24 3.98 -20.84
CA VAL A 112 9.01 5.38 -21.23
C VAL A 112 10.31 6.10 -21.58
N ASP A 113 11.42 5.75 -20.92
CA ASP A 113 12.74 6.34 -21.19
C ASP A 113 13.23 6.01 -22.60
N ARG A 114 12.86 4.86 -23.15
CA ARG A 114 13.25 4.44 -24.51
C ARG A 114 12.58 5.29 -25.61
N LEU A 115 11.36 5.78 -25.35
CA LEU A 115 10.58 6.59 -26.29
C LEU A 115 10.92 8.09 -26.21
N THR A 116 11.47 8.54 -25.09
CA THR A 116 11.71 9.97 -24.79
C THR A 116 13.19 10.37 -24.82
N GLN A 117 14.07 9.50 -25.35
CA GLN A 117 15.54 9.69 -25.31
C GLN A 117 16.05 10.98 -25.94
N ARG A 118 15.32 11.50 -26.93
CA ARG A 118 15.67 12.72 -27.68
C ARG A 118 15.21 14.02 -27.01
N LEU A 119 14.46 13.93 -25.92
CA LEU A 119 13.93 15.10 -25.21
C LEU A 119 14.87 15.56 -24.09
N PRO A 120 14.88 16.88 -23.77
CA PRO A 120 15.64 17.43 -22.66
C PRO A 120 15.31 16.73 -21.33
N ARG A 121 16.32 16.59 -20.45
CA ARG A 121 16.19 15.92 -19.15
C ARG A 121 14.95 16.32 -18.33
N PRO A 122 14.58 17.61 -18.16
CA PRO A 122 13.40 17.97 -17.36
C PRO A 122 12.09 17.46 -17.98
N TRP A 123 11.99 17.45 -19.31
CA TRP A 123 10.81 16.96 -20.02
C TRP A 123 10.64 15.45 -19.88
N ARG A 124 11.74 14.70 -19.89
CA ARG A 124 11.73 13.25 -19.68
C ARG A 124 11.22 12.87 -18.30
N VAL A 125 11.75 13.54 -17.27
CA VAL A 125 11.32 13.36 -15.88
C VAL A 125 9.83 13.70 -15.73
N ALA A 126 9.38 14.82 -16.30
CA ALA A 126 7.98 15.21 -16.26
C ALA A 126 7.07 14.18 -16.95
N ILE A 127 7.44 13.67 -18.13
CA ILE A 127 6.67 12.65 -18.85
C ILE A 127 6.59 11.35 -18.05
N ASP A 128 7.68 10.90 -17.44
CA ASP A 128 7.70 9.66 -16.63
C ASP A 128 6.77 9.76 -15.42
N TRP A 129 6.80 10.88 -14.69
CA TRP A 129 5.88 11.16 -13.59
C TRP A 129 4.43 11.23 -14.06
N ILE A 130 4.16 11.91 -15.18
CA ILE A 130 2.81 12.03 -15.74
C ILE A 130 2.28 10.64 -16.13
N VAL A 131 3.06 9.82 -16.85
CA VAL A 131 2.65 8.49 -17.28
C VAL A 131 2.40 7.58 -16.08
N THR A 132 3.27 7.65 -15.06
CA THR A 132 3.11 6.85 -13.84
C THR A 132 1.85 7.24 -13.08
N ILE A 133 1.62 8.54 -12.86
CA ILE A 133 0.42 9.04 -12.19
C ILE A 133 -0.83 8.71 -13.00
N ALA A 134 -0.82 8.94 -14.32
CA ALA A 134 -1.93 8.62 -15.20
C ALA A 134 -2.23 7.13 -15.20
N GLY A 135 -1.21 6.27 -15.22
CA GLY A 135 -1.35 4.81 -15.11
C GLY A 135 -1.97 4.39 -13.79
N ALA A 136 -1.49 4.92 -12.66
CA ALA A 136 -2.06 4.63 -11.34
C ALA A 136 -3.53 5.07 -11.23
N VAL A 137 -3.84 6.28 -11.71
CA VAL A 137 -5.20 6.83 -11.76
C VAL A 137 -6.09 5.95 -12.66
N ALA A 138 -5.61 5.56 -13.84
CA ALA A 138 -6.33 4.69 -14.76
C ALA A 138 -6.63 3.31 -14.14
N ILE A 139 -5.69 2.71 -13.41
CA ILE A 139 -5.91 1.45 -12.68
C ILE A 139 -7.01 1.61 -11.62
N VAL A 140 -6.95 2.68 -10.82
CA VAL A 140 -7.98 2.96 -9.81
C VAL A 140 -9.36 3.15 -10.45
N PHE A 141 -9.44 3.91 -11.55
CA PHE A 141 -10.69 4.09 -12.28
C PHE A 141 -11.17 2.82 -12.96
N ALA A 142 -10.28 1.99 -13.51
CA ALA A 142 -10.63 0.71 -14.11
C ALA A 142 -11.23 -0.23 -13.05
N ILE A 143 -10.60 -0.34 -11.87
CA ILE A 143 -11.11 -1.13 -10.75
C ILE A 143 -12.48 -0.60 -10.29
N LYS A 144 -12.62 0.72 -10.12
CA LYS A 144 -13.89 1.34 -9.69
C LYS A 144 -15.00 1.19 -10.72
N ALA A 145 -14.70 1.37 -12.00
CA ALA A 145 -15.68 1.35 -13.08
C ALA A 145 -16.15 -0.07 -13.42
N TRP A 146 -15.28 -1.08 -13.26
CA TRP A 146 -15.62 -2.45 -13.65
C TRP A 146 -16.33 -3.24 -12.56
N VAL A 147 -16.08 -2.98 -11.26
CA VAL A 147 -16.57 -3.85 -10.18
C VAL A 147 -17.97 -3.46 -9.68
N VAL A 148 -18.35 -2.19 -9.80
CA VAL A 148 -19.48 -1.62 -9.05
C VAL A 148 -20.56 -1.04 -9.96
N ASN A 149 -21.77 -1.58 -9.85
CA ASN A 149 -22.94 -1.02 -10.53
C ASN A 149 -23.84 -0.26 -9.54
N PRO A 150 -24.22 1.00 -9.83
CA PRO A 150 -25.21 1.72 -9.03
C PRO A 150 -26.63 1.27 -9.37
N TYR A 151 -27.47 1.09 -8.34
CA TYR A 151 -28.89 0.78 -8.46
C TYR A 151 -29.71 1.76 -7.62
N ARG A 152 -30.85 2.22 -8.15
CA ARG A 152 -31.85 2.98 -7.41
C ARG A 152 -32.90 2.02 -6.87
N ILE A 153 -33.32 2.19 -5.61
CA ILE A 153 -34.37 1.38 -5.00
C ILE A 153 -35.75 1.98 -5.30
N PRO A 154 -36.61 1.31 -6.08
CA PRO A 154 -37.87 1.90 -6.54
C PRO A 154 -39.08 1.53 -5.67
N SER A 155 -38.98 0.51 -4.79
CA SER A 155 -40.13 -0.06 -4.08
C SER A 155 -39.86 -0.31 -2.59
N SER A 156 -40.95 -0.41 -1.83
CA SER A 156 -40.97 -0.52 -0.36
C SER A 156 -40.64 -1.90 0.19
N SER A 157 -40.40 -2.87 -0.68
CA SER A 157 -40.22 -4.27 -0.27
C SER A 157 -38.98 -4.56 0.56
N MET A 158 -38.02 -3.63 0.57
CA MET A 158 -36.81 -3.72 1.39
C MET A 158 -36.84 -2.74 2.57
N GLU A 159 -37.95 -2.06 2.82
CA GLU A 159 -38.13 -1.19 3.99
C GLU A 159 -38.06 -2.01 5.29
N PRO A 160 -37.44 -1.52 6.38
CA PRO A 160 -36.75 -0.22 6.52
C PRO A 160 -35.26 -0.28 6.14
N THR A 161 -34.76 -1.43 5.69
CA THR A 161 -33.34 -1.65 5.39
C THR A 161 -32.88 -0.77 4.22
N LEU A 162 -33.65 -0.74 3.13
CA LEU A 162 -33.43 0.11 1.97
C LEU A 162 -34.68 0.93 1.69
N HIS A 163 -34.53 2.25 1.66
CA HIS A 163 -35.65 3.16 1.49
C HIS A 163 -35.96 3.41 0.01
N CYS A 164 -37.24 3.40 -0.32
CA CYS A 164 -37.72 3.91 -1.61
C CYS A 164 -38.28 5.33 -1.48
N ALA A 165 -38.71 5.93 -2.58
CA ALA A 165 -39.37 7.23 -2.57
C ALA A 165 -40.42 7.35 -3.68
N GLY A 166 -41.53 8.03 -3.36
CA GLY A 166 -42.59 8.39 -4.30
C GLY A 166 -43.57 7.26 -4.67
N GLY A 167 -43.45 6.09 -4.05
CA GLY A 167 -44.36 4.95 -4.22
C GLY A 167 -45.14 4.60 -2.95
N GLN A 168 -46.14 3.73 -3.09
CA GLN A 168 -46.92 3.22 -1.96
C GLN A 168 -46.02 2.43 -0.99
N GLY A 169 -46.14 2.73 0.31
CA GLY A 169 -45.35 2.11 1.37
C GLY A 169 -43.90 2.63 1.48
N CYS A 170 -43.51 3.65 0.72
CA CYS A 170 -42.21 4.29 0.88
C CYS A 170 -42.22 5.26 2.06
N GLU A 171 -41.24 5.15 2.95
CA GLU A 171 -41.13 6.00 4.15
C GLU A 171 -40.28 7.24 3.93
N ALA A 172 -39.36 7.20 2.97
CA ALA A 172 -38.41 8.28 2.75
C ALA A 172 -38.84 9.22 1.60
N ARG A 173 -38.43 10.48 1.74
CA ARG A 173 -38.57 11.49 0.67
C ARG A 173 -37.63 11.24 -0.51
N LEU A 174 -36.48 10.61 -0.25
CA LEU A 174 -35.45 10.29 -1.25
C LEU A 174 -35.16 8.79 -1.23
N SER A 175 -35.12 8.18 -2.41
CA SER A 175 -34.83 6.75 -2.56
C SER A 175 -33.34 6.50 -2.39
N ASP A 176 -33.00 5.39 -1.74
CA ASP A 176 -31.63 4.94 -1.63
C ASP A 176 -31.03 4.61 -2.99
N ARG A 177 -29.72 4.89 -3.11
CA ARG A 177 -28.89 4.38 -4.19
C ARG A 177 -27.83 3.48 -3.61
N VAL A 178 -27.78 2.27 -4.13
CA VAL A 178 -26.94 1.19 -3.64
C VAL A 178 -25.91 0.78 -4.67
N LEU A 179 -24.81 0.23 -4.18
CA LEU A 179 -23.71 -0.30 -4.98
C LEU A 179 -23.72 -1.82 -4.86
N ALA A 180 -23.71 -2.51 -6.00
CA ALA A 180 -23.63 -3.96 -6.04
C ALA A 180 -22.33 -4.45 -6.69
N ASN A 181 -21.71 -5.45 -6.08
CA ASN A 181 -20.51 -6.12 -6.58
C ASN A 181 -20.90 -7.30 -7.48
N ARG A 182 -20.65 -7.17 -8.78
CA ARG A 182 -21.02 -8.19 -9.78
C ARG A 182 -20.06 -9.37 -9.87
N PHE A 183 -18.87 -9.22 -9.31
CA PHE A 183 -17.76 -10.17 -9.46
C PHE A 183 -17.66 -11.11 -8.28
N ILE A 184 -18.17 -10.71 -7.12
CA ILE A 184 -18.03 -11.46 -5.87
C ILE A 184 -18.47 -12.92 -6.03
N TYR A 185 -19.55 -13.14 -6.78
CA TYR A 185 -20.12 -14.44 -7.04
C TYR A 185 -19.38 -15.28 -8.08
N ARG A 186 -18.31 -14.79 -8.71
CA ARG A 186 -17.41 -15.62 -9.52
C ARG A 186 -16.33 -16.27 -8.67
N PHE A 187 -16.05 -15.70 -7.50
CA PHE A 187 -14.97 -16.12 -6.60
C PHE A 187 -15.50 -16.83 -5.35
N ARG A 188 -16.74 -16.53 -4.93
CA ARG A 188 -17.38 -17.20 -3.80
C ARG A 188 -18.85 -17.54 -4.05
N SER A 189 -19.37 -18.44 -3.23
CA SER A 189 -20.80 -18.73 -3.17
C SER A 189 -21.56 -17.61 -2.42
N PRO A 190 -22.83 -17.33 -2.79
CA PRO A 190 -23.71 -16.46 -2.03
C PRO A 190 -23.97 -17.02 -0.63
N HIS A 191 -24.07 -16.14 0.37
CA HIS A 191 -24.39 -16.52 1.74
C HIS A 191 -25.78 -16.06 2.14
N ARG A 192 -26.36 -16.75 3.12
CA ARG A 192 -27.63 -16.37 3.72
C ARG A 192 -27.51 -15.01 4.41
N GLY A 193 -28.54 -14.19 4.27
CA GLY A 193 -28.61 -12.84 4.83
C GLY A 193 -28.06 -11.77 3.91
N GLU A 194 -27.37 -12.10 2.82
CA GLU A 194 -26.87 -11.11 1.86
C GLU A 194 -28.04 -10.42 1.13
N ILE A 195 -27.92 -9.11 0.89
CA ILE A 195 -28.85 -8.38 0.01
C ILE A 195 -28.33 -8.55 -1.41
N VAL A 196 -29.16 -9.08 -2.30
CA VAL A 196 -28.74 -9.51 -3.63
C VAL A 196 -29.55 -8.80 -4.70
N VAL A 197 -28.83 -8.26 -5.68
CA VAL A 197 -29.40 -7.81 -6.94
C VAL A 197 -29.47 -9.00 -7.89
N PHE A 198 -30.62 -9.25 -8.50
CA PHE A 198 -30.81 -10.36 -9.43
C PHE A 198 -31.83 -10.05 -10.52
N LYS A 199 -31.75 -10.78 -11.63
CA LYS A 199 -32.78 -10.76 -12.67
C LYS A 199 -33.94 -11.64 -12.23
N THR A 200 -35.15 -11.10 -12.19
CA THR A 200 -36.33 -11.84 -11.76
C THR A 200 -36.63 -13.03 -12.68
N PRO A 201 -37.12 -14.16 -12.14
CA PRO A 201 -37.62 -15.25 -12.98
C PRO A 201 -38.89 -14.80 -13.74
N PRO A 202 -39.26 -15.43 -14.88
CA PRO A 202 -40.45 -15.07 -15.65
C PRO A 202 -41.74 -15.07 -14.81
N GLN A 203 -41.83 -15.99 -13.84
CA GLN A 203 -42.96 -16.12 -12.91
C GLN A 203 -43.18 -14.86 -12.05
N ALA A 204 -42.13 -14.10 -11.76
CA ALA A 204 -42.27 -12.85 -11.02
C ALA A 204 -43.09 -11.82 -11.80
N ARG A 205 -42.85 -11.68 -13.10
CA ARG A 205 -43.64 -10.80 -13.95
C ARG A 205 -45.09 -11.25 -14.03
N ALA A 206 -45.33 -12.55 -14.13
CA ALA A 206 -46.67 -13.11 -14.21
C ALA A 206 -47.47 -12.94 -12.91
N ARG A 207 -46.84 -13.10 -11.75
CA ARG A 207 -47.53 -13.08 -10.45
C ARG A 207 -47.53 -11.72 -9.74
N CYS A 208 -46.53 -10.88 -10.00
CA CYS A 208 -46.37 -9.56 -9.36
C CYS A 208 -46.62 -8.38 -10.30
N GLY A 209 -46.86 -8.61 -11.59
CA GLY A 209 -47.02 -7.55 -12.59
C GLY A 209 -45.74 -6.78 -12.94
N ALA A 210 -44.61 -7.07 -12.27
CA ALA A 210 -43.33 -6.42 -12.48
C ALA A 210 -42.19 -7.43 -12.65
N GLY A 211 -41.24 -7.11 -13.53
CA GLY A 211 -40.04 -7.91 -13.76
C GLY A 211 -38.83 -7.04 -14.01
N GLY A 212 -37.68 -7.66 -14.29
CA GLY A 212 -36.44 -6.96 -14.56
C GLY A 212 -35.42 -7.25 -13.47
N THR A 213 -34.89 -6.21 -12.82
CA THR A 213 -33.87 -6.35 -11.77
C THR A 213 -34.46 -6.02 -10.42
N PHE A 214 -34.43 -6.99 -9.51
CA PHE A 214 -34.94 -6.83 -8.15
C PHE A 214 -33.80 -6.90 -7.14
N VAL A 215 -34.05 -6.30 -5.97
CA VAL A 215 -33.17 -6.33 -4.81
C VAL A 215 -33.95 -6.98 -3.67
N LYS A 216 -33.45 -8.11 -3.16
CA LYS A 216 -34.07 -8.86 -2.05
C LYS A 216 -32.99 -9.44 -1.15
N ARG A 217 -33.36 -9.90 0.04
CA ARG A 217 -32.46 -10.65 0.91
C ARG A 217 -32.46 -12.13 0.56
N LEU A 218 -31.27 -12.73 0.54
CA LEU A 218 -31.08 -14.17 0.36
C LEU A 218 -31.43 -14.89 1.64
N ILE A 219 -32.57 -15.58 1.64
CA ILE A 219 -33.09 -16.29 2.80
C ILE A 219 -32.79 -17.77 2.75
N GLY A 220 -32.86 -18.42 1.59
CA GLY A 220 -32.64 -19.86 1.45
C GLY A 220 -31.54 -20.20 0.43
N LEU A 221 -30.68 -21.16 0.80
CA LEU A 221 -29.58 -21.64 -0.04
C LEU A 221 -29.97 -22.95 -0.75
N PRO A 222 -29.26 -23.33 -1.82
CA PRO A 222 -29.48 -24.60 -2.52
C PRO A 222 -29.48 -25.79 -1.56
N GLY A 223 -30.51 -26.64 -1.66
CA GLY A 223 -30.64 -27.84 -0.85
C GLY A 223 -31.30 -27.64 0.52
N ASN A 224 -31.56 -26.41 0.97
CA ASN A 224 -32.34 -26.21 2.19
C ASN A 224 -33.82 -26.53 1.96
N THR A 225 -34.53 -26.74 3.04
CA THR A 225 -35.99 -26.67 3.12
C THR A 225 -36.38 -25.39 3.84
N TRP A 226 -37.22 -24.56 3.22
CA TRP A 226 -37.76 -23.37 3.85
C TRP A 226 -39.23 -23.58 4.21
N SER A 227 -39.68 -22.94 5.28
CA SER A 227 -41.09 -22.85 5.64
C SER A 227 -41.35 -21.54 6.37
N GLU A 228 -42.61 -21.15 6.52
CA GLU A 228 -43.01 -19.98 7.28
C GLU A 228 -44.16 -20.34 8.21
N ARG A 229 -44.12 -19.87 9.46
CA ARG A 229 -45.21 -20.06 10.42
C ARG A 229 -45.50 -18.74 11.12
N ASN A 230 -46.69 -18.18 10.91
CA ASN A 230 -47.13 -16.90 11.46
C ASN A 230 -46.08 -15.78 11.24
N GLY A 231 -45.60 -15.64 10.00
CA GLY A 231 -44.59 -14.65 9.60
C GLY A 231 -43.16 -14.90 10.09
N TYR A 232 -42.89 -16.05 10.72
CA TYR A 232 -41.54 -16.46 11.10
C TYR A 232 -41.00 -17.50 10.14
N VAL A 233 -39.84 -17.22 9.56
CA VAL A 233 -39.16 -18.10 8.62
C VAL A 233 -38.39 -19.19 9.37
N TYR A 234 -38.46 -20.41 8.86
CA TYR A 234 -37.68 -21.55 9.32
C TYR A 234 -36.89 -22.12 8.14
N ILE A 235 -35.64 -22.48 8.41
CA ILE A 235 -34.73 -23.12 7.47
C ILE A 235 -34.31 -24.45 8.08
N ASP A 236 -34.55 -25.54 7.36
CA ASP A 236 -34.27 -26.91 7.81
C ASP A 236 -34.88 -27.16 9.21
N GLY A 237 -36.09 -26.65 9.41
CA GLY A 237 -36.85 -26.74 10.67
C GLY A 237 -36.45 -25.74 11.76
N LYS A 238 -35.32 -25.04 11.63
CA LYS A 238 -34.81 -24.08 12.63
C LYS A 238 -35.29 -22.66 12.34
N LYS A 239 -35.80 -21.97 13.37
CA LYS A 239 -36.23 -20.57 13.24
C LYS A 239 -35.04 -19.71 12.81
N LEU A 240 -35.18 -18.97 11.72
CA LEU A 240 -34.15 -18.07 11.24
C LEU A 240 -34.08 -16.85 12.17
N ASN A 241 -32.86 -16.45 12.56
CA ASN A 241 -32.64 -15.21 13.30
C ASN A 241 -32.67 -14.02 12.33
N GLU A 242 -33.66 -13.14 12.49
CA GLU A 242 -33.92 -12.04 11.55
C GLU A 242 -33.97 -10.68 12.28
N PRO A 243 -32.84 -10.21 12.83
CA PRO A 243 -32.80 -8.96 13.59
C PRO A 243 -33.11 -7.71 12.74
N TYR A 244 -33.07 -7.86 11.41
CA TYR A 244 -33.38 -6.81 10.45
C TYR A 244 -34.90 -6.64 10.18
N ILE A 245 -35.75 -7.54 10.70
CA ILE A 245 -37.21 -7.47 10.51
C ILE A 245 -37.85 -6.87 11.76
N LYS A 246 -38.36 -5.65 11.62
CA LYS A 246 -39.15 -5.02 12.69
C LYS A 246 -40.52 -5.72 12.84
N PRO A 247 -41.14 -5.70 14.04
CA PRO A 247 -42.44 -6.33 14.26
C PRO A 247 -43.55 -5.83 13.32
N ASP A 248 -43.59 -4.54 13.01
CA ASP A 248 -44.55 -3.90 12.10
C ASP A 248 -44.37 -4.27 10.62
N ARG A 249 -43.27 -4.97 10.29
CA ARG A 249 -42.94 -5.42 8.93
C ARG A 249 -43.19 -6.88 8.69
N ARG A 250 -43.53 -7.62 9.74
CA ARG A 250 -43.81 -9.05 9.66
C ARG A 250 -45.26 -9.24 9.23
N ASP A 251 -45.48 -10.15 8.30
CA ASP A 251 -46.83 -10.62 7.99
C ASP A 251 -47.26 -11.70 9.01
N ASN A 252 -48.41 -12.31 8.74
CA ASN A 252 -48.97 -13.43 9.47
C ASN A 252 -49.12 -14.68 8.59
N GLU A 253 -48.39 -14.75 7.48
CA GLU A 253 -48.50 -15.86 6.53
C GLU A 253 -47.96 -17.17 7.12
N THR A 254 -48.42 -18.28 6.57
CA THR A 254 -47.91 -19.62 6.88
C THR A 254 -47.74 -20.38 5.58
N HIS A 255 -46.53 -20.88 5.36
CA HIS A 255 -46.16 -21.64 4.17
C HIS A 255 -45.59 -22.99 4.62
N GLU A 256 -46.15 -24.05 4.03
CA GLU A 256 -45.68 -25.42 4.20
C GLU A 256 -44.22 -25.56 3.78
N ALA A 257 -43.57 -26.59 4.31
CA ALA A 257 -42.15 -26.82 4.05
C ALA A 257 -41.90 -27.17 2.57
N GLN A 258 -41.03 -26.39 1.93
CA GLN A 258 -40.69 -26.54 0.52
C GLN A 258 -39.18 -26.65 0.34
N HIS A 259 -38.77 -27.62 -0.47
CA HIS A 259 -37.37 -27.85 -0.79
C HIS A 259 -36.87 -26.84 -1.83
N ILE A 260 -35.68 -26.28 -1.60
CA ILE A 260 -34.99 -25.38 -2.52
C ILE A 260 -34.09 -26.23 -3.42
N PRO A 261 -34.36 -26.30 -4.74
CA PRO A 261 -33.57 -27.12 -5.65
C PRO A 261 -32.09 -26.71 -5.68
N LYS A 262 -31.23 -27.66 -6.05
CA LYS A 262 -29.80 -27.39 -6.27
C LYS A 262 -29.62 -26.24 -7.28
N GLY A 263 -28.68 -25.34 -7.00
CA GLY A 263 -28.40 -24.17 -7.82
C GLY A 263 -29.49 -23.08 -7.80
N GLN A 264 -30.49 -23.16 -6.92
CA GLN A 264 -31.52 -22.15 -6.75
C GLN A 264 -31.50 -21.53 -5.35
N TYR A 265 -32.05 -20.33 -5.25
CA TYR A 265 -32.01 -19.50 -4.05
C TYR A 265 -33.40 -18.98 -3.72
N PHE A 266 -33.72 -18.89 -2.44
CA PHE A 266 -34.97 -18.32 -1.97
C PHE A 266 -34.72 -16.91 -1.46
N MET A 267 -35.44 -15.95 -2.04
CA MET A 267 -35.24 -14.51 -1.83
C MET A 267 -36.51 -13.90 -1.22
N MET A 268 -36.38 -13.11 -0.15
CA MET A 268 -37.52 -12.39 0.46
C MET A 268 -37.20 -10.91 0.64
N GLY A 269 -38.25 -10.09 0.66
CA GLY A 269 -38.15 -8.71 1.11
C GLY A 269 -37.99 -8.60 2.62
N ASP A 270 -37.43 -7.49 3.07
CA ASP A 270 -37.37 -7.17 4.51
C ASP A 270 -38.71 -6.59 5.01
N ASN A 271 -39.48 -5.94 4.13
CA ASN A 271 -40.86 -5.59 4.39
C ASN A 271 -41.75 -6.77 4.00
N ARG A 272 -41.97 -7.71 4.92
CA ARG A 272 -42.60 -9.01 4.62
C ARG A 272 -44.03 -8.88 4.14
N ALA A 273 -44.80 -8.01 4.79
CA ALA A 273 -46.18 -7.72 4.41
C ALA A 273 -46.30 -7.08 3.02
N GLU A 274 -45.28 -6.32 2.58
CA GLU A 274 -45.31 -5.53 1.35
C GLU A 274 -44.21 -5.96 0.37
N SER A 275 -44.04 -7.28 0.20
CA SER A 275 -43.04 -7.82 -0.70
C SER A 275 -43.57 -8.98 -1.54
N CYS A 276 -43.80 -8.70 -2.82
CA CYS A 276 -43.86 -9.76 -3.81
C CYS A 276 -42.46 -10.35 -3.97
N ASP A 277 -42.27 -11.59 -3.54
CA ASP A 277 -40.99 -12.30 -3.48
C ASP A 277 -41.09 -13.81 -3.73
N SER A 278 -40.11 -14.60 -3.29
CA SER A 278 -40.04 -16.03 -3.61
C SER A 278 -41.18 -16.85 -3.01
N ARG A 279 -41.88 -16.33 -1.99
CA ARG A 279 -43.16 -16.90 -1.53
C ARG A 279 -44.22 -16.92 -2.63
N VAL A 280 -44.18 -15.91 -3.50
CA VAL A 280 -45.14 -15.75 -4.58
C VAL A 280 -44.64 -16.40 -5.86
N TRP A 281 -43.41 -16.15 -6.31
CA TRP A 281 -42.92 -16.64 -7.62
C TRP A 281 -42.02 -17.88 -7.58
N GLY A 282 -41.66 -18.37 -6.40
CA GLY A 282 -40.73 -19.49 -6.22
C GLY A 282 -39.26 -19.08 -6.20
N THR A 283 -38.36 -20.03 -6.45
CA THR A 283 -36.92 -19.85 -6.29
C THR A 283 -36.24 -19.17 -7.50
N VAL A 284 -35.06 -18.61 -7.27
CA VAL A 284 -34.26 -17.88 -8.25
C VAL A 284 -33.01 -18.69 -8.64
N PRO A 285 -32.78 -18.99 -9.92
CA PRO A 285 -31.58 -19.72 -10.35
C PRO A 285 -30.28 -18.93 -10.12
N ARG A 286 -29.17 -19.63 -9.87
CA ARG A 286 -27.84 -19.04 -9.65
C ARG A 286 -27.42 -18.03 -10.73
N LYS A 287 -27.70 -18.36 -12.00
CA LYS A 287 -27.35 -17.55 -13.17
C LYS A 287 -28.07 -16.19 -13.21
N ASN A 288 -29.16 -16.04 -12.47
CA ASN A 288 -29.91 -14.81 -12.38
C ASN A 288 -29.32 -13.84 -11.35
N LEU A 289 -28.47 -14.31 -10.41
CA LEU A 289 -27.86 -13.45 -9.41
C LEU A 289 -26.81 -12.55 -10.07
N ILE A 290 -26.98 -11.24 -9.91
CA ILE A 290 -26.10 -10.23 -10.46
C ILE A 290 -24.96 -9.94 -9.49
N GLY A 291 -25.27 -9.65 -8.22
CA GLY A 291 -24.26 -9.24 -7.25
C GLY A 291 -24.80 -8.94 -5.85
N GLU A 292 -23.90 -8.93 -4.87
CA GLU A 292 -24.19 -8.51 -3.48
C GLU A 292 -24.26 -6.99 -3.41
N VAL A 293 -25.30 -6.44 -2.79
CA VAL A 293 -25.37 -5.04 -2.38
C VAL A 293 -24.48 -4.85 -1.16
N PHE A 294 -23.40 -4.12 -1.31
CA PHE A 294 -22.39 -3.94 -0.24
C PHE A 294 -22.40 -2.55 0.38
N ALA A 295 -23.04 -1.56 -0.25
CA ALA A 295 -23.13 -0.20 0.29
C ALA A 295 -24.34 0.56 -0.22
N THR A 296 -24.85 1.46 0.61
CA THR A 296 -25.73 2.58 0.24
C THR A 296 -24.88 3.84 0.22
N TYR A 297 -24.90 4.59 -0.89
CA TYR A 297 -24.05 5.78 -1.09
C TYR A 297 -24.85 7.07 -1.20
N TRP A 298 -26.18 6.98 -1.29
CA TRP A 298 -27.08 8.12 -1.36
C TRP A 298 -28.41 7.75 -0.69
N PRO A 299 -29.07 8.67 0.04
CA PRO A 299 -28.68 10.06 0.29
C PRO A 299 -27.47 10.22 1.24
N PRO A 300 -26.79 11.40 1.29
CA PRO A 300 -25.54 11.58 2.04
C PRO A 300 -25.66 11.31 3.54
N ASN A 301 -26.86 11.50 4.12
CA ASN A 301 -27.17 11.22 5.52
C ASN A 301 -27.48 9.73 5.80
N ARG A 302 -27.45 8.85 4.79
CA ARG A 302 -27.72 7.41 4.91
C ARG A 302 -26.65 6.55 4.23
N ILE A 303 -25.42 7.07 4.17
CA ILE A 303 -24.29 6.29 3.68
C ILE A 303 -24.04 5.13 4.66
N SER A 304 -24.05 3.90 4.15
CA SER A 304 -23.85 2.70 4.94
C SER A 304 -23.09 1.65 4.14
N ILE A 305 -22.29 0.83 4.82
CA ILE A 305 -21.53 -0.29 4.24
C ILE A 305 -22.02 -1.55 4.95
N TYR A 306 -22.52 -2.51 4.17
CA TYR A 306 -23.15 -3.74 4.67
C TYR A 306 -22.20 -4.93 4.68
N SER A 307 -21.16 -4.93 3.84
CA SER A 307 -20.28 -6.09 3.66
C SER A 307 -19.04 -6.01 4.55
N THR A 308 -18.88 -6.99 5.44
CA THR A 308 -17.74 -7.12 6.38
C THR A 308 -16.38 -7.14 5.68
N TYR A 309 -16.33 -7.62 4.44
CA TYR A 309 -15.09 -7.73 3.65
C TYR A 309 -14.57 -6.38 3.15
N VAL A 310 -15.45 -5.38 2.97
CA VAL A 310 -15.03 -4.02 2.55
C VAL A 310 -14.44 -3.25 3.73
N THR A 311 -14.97 -3.48 4.95
CA THR A 311 -14.49 -2.84 6.18
C THR A 311 -13.04 -3.24 6.51
N LEU A 312 -12.66 -4.51 6.24
CA LEU A 312 -11.29 -4.99 6.42
C LEU A 312 -10.29 -4.33 5.45
N GLY A 313 -10.71 -4.01 4.21
CA GLY A 313 -9.87 -3.32 3.24
C GLY A 313 -9.60 -1.85 3.59
N LEU A 314 -10.56 -1.16 4.23
CA LEU A 314 -10.40 0.23 4.69
C LEU A 314 -9.65 0.33 6.02
N GLY A 315 -9.78 -0.67 6.91
CA GLY A 315 -9.07 -0.70 8.20
C GLY A 315 -7.55 -0.87 8.11
N LEU A 316 -7.05 -1.48 7.03
CA LEU A 316 -5.61 -1.70 6.83
C LEU A 316 -4.83 -0.42 6.47
N VAL A 317 -5.50 0.64 6.02
CA VAL A 317 -4.85 1.93 5.72
C VAL A 317 -4.59 2.74 7.00
N GLY A 318 -5.31 2.45 8.11
CA GLY A 318 -5.17 3.18 9.38
C GLY A 318 -4.13 2.63 10.36
N LEU A 319 -3.42 1.55 10.02
CA LEU A 319 -2.51 0.83 10.93
C LEU A 319 -1.02 1.18 10.79
N LEU A 320 -0.67 2.16 9.94
CA LEU A 320 0.64 2.82 9.98
C LEU A 320 0.70 3.78 11.18
N ARG A 321 0.80 3.17 12.37
CA ARG A 321 1.02 3.85 13.65
C ARG A 321 2.28 4.72 13.57
N LEU A 322 2.13 5.99 13.94
CA LEU A 322 3.24 6.88 14.31
C LEU A 322 4.19 6.19 15.31
N PRO A 323 5.51 6.41 15.21
CA PRO A 323 6.45 5.93 16.21
C PRO A 323 6.20 6.65 17.54
N ARG A 324 5.81 5.89 18.56
CA ARG A 324 5.77 6.34 19.94
C ARG A 324 7.19 6.72 20.36
N ARG A 325 7.43 8.02 20.56
CA ARG A 325 8.65 8.53 21.20
C ARG A 325 8.82 7.87 22.56
N LEU A 326 10.01 7.31 22.77
CA LEU A 326 10.49 6.79 24.04
C LEU A 326 10.43 7.87 25.11
N ARG A 327 9.78 7.53 26.23
CA ARG A 327 9.82 8.26 27.48
C ARG A 327 11.10 7.85 28.22
N ARG A 328 12.07 8.75 28.32
CA ARG A 328 13.19 8.69 29.28
C ARG A 328 13.41 10.08 29.87
N ARG A 329 12.84 10.32 31.05
CA ARG A 329 13.49 10.67 32.32
C ARG A 329 12.42 11.08 33.31
#